data_AF-A0A3A8VXV0-F1
#
_entry.id   AF-A0A3A8VXV0-F1
#
_cell.length_a   1.000
_cell.length_b   1.000
_cell.length_c   1.000
_cell.angle_alpha   90.00
_cell.angle_beta   90.00
_cell.angle_gamma   90.00
#
_symmetry.space_group_name_H-M   'P 1'
#
loop_
_entity.id
_entity.type
_entity.pdbx_description
1 polymer ?
#
loop_
_entity_poly.entity_id
_entity_poly.type
_entity_poly.pdbx_seq_one_letter_code
_entity_poly.pdbx_strand_id
1 'polypeptide(L)'
;MKNHESFVIHAKKNRNVIYNGKTQNIMDAANKYKGNYRMDFMDKHGKKIECKISCIPVGLCEFPNRELVLATVYGFGAQPQGNSIYFLFASNTESKTSGLRDALN
;
A
#
# COMPACT_ATOMS: atom_id res chain seq x y z
N MET A 1 -5.61 -16.61 -6.58
CA MET A 1 -4.15 -16.81 -6.71
C MET A 1 -3.83 -18.28 -6.55
N LYS A 2 -3.45 -18.92 -7.66
CA LYS A 2 -3.15 -20.36 -7.68
C LYS A 2 -1.69 -20.65 -7.32
N ASN A 3 -0.80 -19.74 -7.70
CA ASN A 3 0.61 -19.86 -7.43
C ASN A 3 0.93 -19.01 -6.19
N HIS A 4 1.77 -19.56 -5.32
CA HIS A 4 2.31 -18.91 -4.12
C HIS A 4 3.36 -17.84 -4.51
N GLU A 5 3.02 -16.99 -5.48
CA GLU A 5 3.90 -15.97 -6.04
C GLU A 5 3.68 -14.64 -5.32
N SER A 6 4.78 -13.94 -5.10
CA SER A 6 4.73 -12.54 -4.66
C SER A 6 4.40 -11.65 -5.84
N PHE A 7 3.52 -10.67 -5.62
CA PHE A 7 3.13 -9.72 -6.65
C PHE A 7 2.92 -8.33 -6.07
N VAL A 8 3.00 -7.36 -6.96
CA VAL A 8 2.61 -5.97 -6.71
C VAL A 8 1.59 -5.59 -7.78
N ILE A 9 0.41 -5.15 -7.36
CA ILE A 9 -0.63 -4.67 -8.27
C ILE A 9 -1.02 -3.24 -7.93
N HIS A 10 -1.17 -2.42 -8.96
CA HIS A 10 -1.75 -1.08 -8.83
C HIS A 10 -3.29 -1.19 -8.78
N ALA A 11 -3.89 -0.68 -7.72
CA ALA A 11 -5.35 -0.67 -7.55
C ALA A 11 -5.96 0.53 -8.32
N LYS A 12 -6.37 0.28 -9.58
CA LYS A 12 -6.94 1.33 -10.45
C LYS A 12 -8.34 1.78 -10.07
N LYS A 13 -9.13 0.92 -9.42
CA LYS A 13 -10.55 1.17 -9.12
C LYS A 13 -10.79 1.14 -7.63
N ASN A 14 -11.74 1.96 -7.20
CA ASN A 14 -12.27 1.92 -5.85
C ASN A 14 -12.94 0.56 -5.58
N ARG A 15 -12.67 -0.04 -4.42
CA ARG A 15 -13.25 -1.31 -3.98
C ARG A 15 -13.24 -1.43 -2.47
N ASN A 16 -13.99 -2.41 -1.96
CA ASN A 16 -13.96 -2.75 -0.54
C ASN A 16 -12.83 -3.73 -0.23
N VAL A 17 -12.23 -3.55 0.94
CA VAL A 17 -11.21 -4.41 1.54
C VAL A 17 -11.65 -4.77 2.95
N ILE A 18 -11.12 -5.89 3.46
CA ILE A 18 -11.29 -6.27 4.86
C ILE A 18 -10.15 -5.62 5.63
N TYR A 19 -10.47 -4.72 6.55
CA TYR A 19 -9.49 -4.09 7.41
C TYR A 19 -9.95 -4.20 8.87
N ASN A 20 -9.10 -4.76 9.72
CA ASN A 20 -9.40 -5.07 11.12
C ASN A 20 -10.73 -5.85 11.28
N GLY A 21 -10.90 -6.90 10.47
CA GLY A 21 -12.12 -7.73 10.45
C GLY A 21 -13.37 -7.09 9.87
N LYS A 22 -13.31 -5.81 9.42
CA LYS A 22 -14.47 -5.07 8.89
C LYS A 22 -14.26 -4.71 7.42
N THR A 23 -15.27 -5.02 6.61
CA THR A 23 -15.35 -4.57 5.22
C THR A 23 -15.51 -3.05 5.18
N GLN A 24 -14.61 -2.36 4.48
CA GLN A 24 -14.69 -0.92 4.27
C GLN A 24 -14.02 -0.53 2.94
N ASN A 25 -14.23 0.71 2.53
CA ASN A 25 -13.64 1.22 1.31
C ASN A 25 -12.11 1.28 1.39
N ILE A 26 -11.41 0.94 0.30
CA ILE A 26 -9.95 0.99 0.22
C ILE A 26 -9.40 2.40 0.50
N MET A 27 -10.11 3.45 0.11
CA MET A 27 -9.72 4.83 0.38
C MET A 27 -9.88 5.18 1.86
N ASP A 28 -10.94 4.70 2.52
CA ASP A 28 -11.15 4.92 3.95
C ASP A 28 -10.09 4.22 4.78
N ALA A 29 -9.74 2.98 4.40
CA ALA A 29 -8.65 2.24 5.03
C ALA A 29 -7.32 2.98 4.86
N ALA A 30 -7.05 3.48 3.65
CA ALA A 30 -5.85 4.26 3.37
C ALA A 30 -5.76 5.54 4.21
N ASN A 31 -6.83 6.35 4.22
CA ASN A 31 -6.85 7.66 4.87
C ASN A 31 -6.64 7.62 6.40
N LYS A 32 -6.80 6.45 7.03
CA LYS A 32 -6.50 6.25 8.45
C LYS A 32 -5.02 6.36 8.77
N TYR A 33 -4.14 6.14 7.79
CA TYR A 33 -2.69 6.16 7.99
C TYR A 33 -2.05 7.22 7.11
N LYS A 34 -1.43 8.24 7.72
CA LYS A 34 -0.84 9.40 7.02
C LYS A 34 0.67 9.30 6.78
N GLY A 35 1.17 8.09 6.56
CA GLY A 35 2.53 7.78 6.17
C GLY A 35 3.45 7.49 7.35
N ASN A 36 3.97 6.26 7.40
CA ASN A 36 5.02 5.87 8.34
C ASN A 36 6.42 6.12 7.76
N TYR A 37 6.51 6.19 6.43
CA TYR A 37 7.76 6.38 5.71
C TYR A 37 7.68 7.64 4.86
N ARG A 38 8.83 8.27 4.64
CA ARG A 38 8.99 9.44 3.78
C ARG A 38 9.94 9.11 2.64
N MET A 39 9.62 9.56 1.44
CA MET A 39 10.45 9.44 0.26
C MET A 39 10.53 10.79 -0.45
N ASP A 40 11.74 11.31 -0.57
CA ASP A 40 11.99 12.57 -1.25
C ASP A 40 12.71 12.28 -2.57
N PHE A 41 12.23 12.85 -3.66
CA PHE A 41 12.89 12.75 -4.95
C PHE A 41 12.74 14.05 -5.75
N MET A 42 13.60 14.21 -6.74
CA MET A 42 13.57 15.34 -7.65
C MET A 42 12.92 14.89 -8.96
N ASP A 43 11.93 15.63 -9.45
CA ASP A 43 11.41 15.38 -10.79
C ASP A 43 12.41 15.82 -11.88
N LYS A 44 12.09 15.49 -13.12
CA LYS A 44 12.92 15.87 -14.29
C LYS A 44 13.07 17.38 -14.50
N HIS A 45 12.26 18.20 -13.82
CA HIS A 45 12.26 19.67 -13.89
C HIS A 45 12.95 20.31 -12.68
N GLY A 46 13.59 19.52 -11.81
CA GLY A 46 14.28 20.02 -10.62
C GLY A 46 13.36 20.29 -9.43
N LYS A 47 12.06 19.99 -9.54
CA LYS A 47 11.12 20.16 -8.43
C LYS A 47 11.31 19.04 -7.43
N LYS A 48 11.53 19.41 -6.17
CA LYS A 48 11.51 18.46 -5.05
C LYS A 48 10.08 18.01 -4.78
N ILE A 49 9.88 16.70 -4.78
CA ILE A 49 8.62 16.04 -4.44
C ILE A 49 8.86 15.26 -3.16
N GLU A 50 8.09 15.60 -2.13
CA GLU A 50 8.03 14.86 -0.87
C GLU A 50 6.81 13.94 -0.90
N CYS A 51 7.05 12.64 -0.73
CA CYS A 51 6.01 11.64 -0.64
C CYS A 51 6.00 10.98 0.73
N LYS A 52 4.81 10.62 1.20
CA LYS A 52 4.60 9.84 2.42
C LYS A 52 3.99 8.50 2.08
N ILE A 53 4.50 7.42 2.67
CA ILE A 53 4.09 6.05 2.36
C ILE A 53 3.52 5.39 3.62
N SER A 54 2.32 4.85 3.53
CA SER A 54 1.73 3.98 4.56
C SER A 54 1.68 2.55 4.06
N CYS A 55 1.94 1.57 4.93
CA CYS A 55 1.74 0.15 4.65
C CYS A 55 0.69 -0.38 5.63
N ILE A 56 -0.41 -0.92 5.11
CA ILE A 56 -1.61 -1.24 5.88
C ILE A 56 -2.00 -2.69 5.60
N PRO A 57 -2.00 -3.59 6.60
CA PRO A 57 -2.51 -4.95 6.41
C PRO A 57 -4.00 -4.94 6.06
N VAL A 58 -4.38 -5.61 4.99
CA VAL A 58 -5.76 -5.73 4.51
C VAL A 58 -6.02 -7.11 3.92
N GLY A 59 -7.28 -7.56 3.92
CA GLY A 59 -7.75 -8.70 3.15
C GLY A 59 -8.56 -8.26 1.94
N LEU A 60 -8.66 -9.12 0.93
CA LEU A 60 -9.64 -8.94 -0.15
C LEU A 60 -10.94 -9.64 0.22
N CYS A 61 -12.09 -9.04 -0.08
CA CYS A 61 -13.38 -9.67 0.18
C CYS A 61 -13.55 -11.01 -0.57
N GLU A 62 -12.97 -11.13 -1.76
CA GLU A 62 -12.95 -12.36 -2.57
C GLU A 62 -12.01 -13.43 -1.99
N PHE A 63 -11.04 -13.03 -1.16
CA PHE A 63 -10.02 -13.91 -0.57
C PHE A 63 -9.80 -13.55 0.92
N PRO A 64 -10.80 -13.75 1.79
CA PRO A 64 -10.78 -13.25 3.17
C PRO A 64 -9.68 -13.88 4.04
N ASN A 65 -9.24 -15.09 3.67
CA ASN A 65 -8.21 -15.84 4.39
C ASN A 65 -6.78 -15.48 3.98
N ARG A 66 -6.60 -14.49 3.10
CA ARG A 66 -5.27 -14.04 2.66
C ARG A 66 -5.01 -12.63 3.13
N GLU A 67 -3.96 -12.49 3.93
CA GLU A 67 -3.45 -11.19 4.34
C GLU A 67 -2.60 -10.58 3.21
N LEU A 68 -2.91 -9.35 2.87
CA LEU A 68 -2.19 -8.52 1.92
C LEU A 68 -1.72 -7.26 2.63
N VAL A 69 -0.78 -6.56 2.01
CA VAL A 69 -0.37 -5.22 2.43
C VAL A 69 -0.85 -4.23 1.37
N LEU A 70 -1.58 -3.21 1.80
CA LEU A 70 -1.91 -2.04 1.00
C LEU A 70 -0.84 -0.97 1.26
N ALA A 71 0.02 -0.68 0.28
CA ALA A 71 0.86 0.50 0.34
C ALA A 71 0.19 1.69 -0.32
N THR A 72 0.19 2.83 0.37
CA THR A 72 -0.45 4.06 -0.09
C THR A 72 0.58 5.17 -0.12
N VAL A 73 0.70 5.86 -1.25
CA VAL A 73 1.71 6.90 -1.47
C VAL A 73 1.02 8.24 -1.60
N TYR A 74 1.17 9.11 -0.61
CA TYR A 74 0.65 10.47 -0.56
C TYR A 74 1.68 11.49 -1.02
N GLY A 75 1.23 12.61 -1.58
CA GLY A 75 2.10 13.74 -1.94
C GLY A 75 2.61 13.69 -3.39
N PHE A 76 2.18 12.71 -4.16
CA PHE A 76 2.49 12.60 -5.58
C PHE A 76 1.38 13.21 -6.46
N GLY A 77 1.66 14.39 -7.04
CA GLY A 77 0.86 15.00 -8.10
C GLY A 77 -0.46 15.66 -7.65
N ALA A 78 -1.09 16.37 -8.60
CA ALA A 78 -2.43 16.96 -8.48
C ALA A 78 -3.39 16.22 -9.43
N GLN A 79 -3.80 15.00 -9.03
CA GLN A 79 -4.87 14.17 -9.62
C GLN A 79 -4.74 13.71 -11.10
N PRO A 80 -5.27 12.50 -11.43
CA PRO A 80 -6.72 12.28 -11.56
C PRO A 80 -7.22 11.26 -10.52
N GLN A 81 -8.11 11.73 -9.65
CA GLN A 81 -8.87 10.96 -8.64
C GLN A 81 -8.15 10.46 -7.37
N GLY A 82 -7.06 11.13 -6.97
CA GLY A 82 -6.58 11.16 -5.58
C GLY A 82 -5.09 11.43 -5.53
N ASN A 83 -4.63 12.26 -4.58
CA ASN A 83 -3.20 12.53 -4.34
C ASN A 83 -2.47 11.31 -3.71
N SER A 84 -2.95 10.11 -4.04
CA SER A 84 -2.70 8.85 -3.36
C SER A 84 -2.65 7.73 -4.38
N ILE A 85 -1.48 7.12 -4.58
CA ILE A 85 -1.35 5.89 -5.37
C ILE A 85 -1.49 4.69 -4.43
N TYR A 86 -2.33 3.72 -4.80
CA TYR A 86 -2.62 2.54 -3.99
C TYR A 86 -2.03 1.28 -4.64
N PHE A 87 -1.09 0.65 -3.97
CA PHE A 87 -0.51 -0.63 -4.37
C PHE A 87 -0.94 -1.72 -3.39
N LEU A 88 -1.28 -2.89 -3.90
CA LEU A 88 -1.51 -4.07 -3.07
C LEU A 88 -0.40 -5.08 -3.33
N PHE A 89 0.12 -5.60 -2.23
CA PHE A 89 1.20 -6.57 -2.17
C PHE A 89 0.66 -7.82 -1.50
N ALA A 90 0.90 -8.99 -2.08
CA ALA A 90 0.98 -10.21 -1.29
C ALA A 90 2.45 -10.59 -1.15
N SER A 91 2.93 -10.61 0.09
CA SER A 91 4.06 -11.45 0.47
C SER A 91 3.48 -12.73 1.05
N ASN A 92 3.92 -13.90 0.59
CA ASN A 92 3.70 -15.12 1.37
C ASN A 92 4.45 -14.96 2.67
N THR A 93 3.76 -14.53 3.73
CA THR A 93 4.32 -14.52 5.07
C THR A 93 4.17 -15.90 5.68
N GLU A 94 4.92 -16.88 5.16
CA GLU A 94 5.63 -17.74 6.10
C GLU A 94 6.95 -17.02 6.38
N SER A 95 6.98 -16.29 7.50
CA SER A 95 8.15 -15.63 8.07
C SER A 95 8.84 -14.54 7.22
N LYS A 96 8.71 -13.28 7.67
CA LYS A 96 9.80 -12.27 7.75
C LYS A 96 9.22 -10.87 7.99
N THR A 97 8.59 -10.70 9.15
CA THR A 97 8.56 -9.38 9.81
C THR A 97 9.94 -9.00 10.40
N SER A 98 10.94 -9.88 10.31
CA SER A 98 12.34 -9.60 10.69
C SER A 98 13.18 -8.95 9.58
N GLY A 99 12.94 -9.27 8.30
CA GLY A 99 13.84 -8.87 7.20
C GLY A 99 13.85 -7.38 6.82
N LEU A 100 12.84 -6.61 7.23
CA LEU A 100 12.80 -5.15 6.99
C LEU A 100 13.57 -4.35 8.06
N ARG A 101 13.85 -4.95 9.23
CA ARG A 101 14.74 -4.37 10.23
C ARG A 101 16.22 -4.62 9.88
N ASP A 102 16.51 -5.77 9.28
CA ASP A 102 17.89 -6.17 8.94
C ASP A 102 18.42 -5.51 7.65
N ALA A 103 17.56 -4.92 6.82
CA ALA A 103 17.97 -4.18 5.62
C ALA A 103 18.25 -2.68 5.89
N LEU A 104 18.18 -2.23 7.14
CA LEU A 104 18.38 -0.84 7.57
C LEU A 104 19.51 -0.68 8.61
N ASN A 105 20.37 -1.69 8.78
CA ASN A 105 21.64 -1.59 9.50
C ASN A 105 22.82 -1.79 8.55
#